data_AF-A0A344WLA6-F1
#
_entry.id   AF-A0A344WLA6-F1
#
_cell.length_a   1.000
_cell.length_b   1.000
_cell.length_c   1.000
_cell.angle_alpha   90.00
_cell.angle_beta   90.00
_cell.angle_gamma   90.00
#
_symmetry.space_group_name_H-M   'P 1'
#
loop_
_entity.id
_entity.type
_entity.pdbx_description
1 polymer ?
#
loop_
_entity_poly.entity_id
_entity_poly.type
_entity_poly.pdbx_seq_one_letter_code
_entity_poly.pdbx_strand_id
1 'polypeptide(L)'
;MGGKPEGHPYRSVHGHSFRLEATVAGVVKPGEQWVEDFSHLTATLEATAAKLDHKLLNEIEGLEVPTLERICLWAAADLGKTLPGLARVAVARPSLNERCELVLKRV
;
A
#
# COMPACT_ATOMS: atom_id res chain seq x y z
N MET A 1 -16.61 3.70 -10.68
CA MET A 1 -16.93 2.27 -10.90
C MET A 1 -16.39 1.83 -12.26
N GLY A 2 -15.22 1.18 -12.29
CA GLY A 2 -14.53 0.78 -13.53
C GLY A 2 -15.39 -0.10 -14.44
N GLY A 3 -15.16 -0.03 -15.76
CA GLY A 3 -15.99 -0.58 -16.84
C GLY A 3 -16.09 -2.10 -16.92
N LYS A 4 -16.41 -2.78 -15.81
CA LYS A 4 -16.72 -4.21 -15.79
C LYS A 4 -18.14 -4.46 -16.31
N PRO A 5 -18.40 -5.61 -16.96
CA PRO A 5 -19.72 -5.98 -17.46
C PRO A 5 -20.79 -6.04 -16.37
N GLU A 6 -22.05 -5.91 -16.78
CA GLU A 6 -23.21 -6.12 -15.90
C GLU A 6 -23.19 -7.51 -15.24
N GLY A 7 -23.56 -7.56 -13.96
CA GLY A 7 -23.49 -8.79 -13.16
C GLY A 7 -22.10 -9.15 -12.60
N HIS A 8 -21.03 -8.41 -12.93
CA HIS A 8 -19.71 -8.72 -12.38
C HIS A 8 -19.68 -8.46 -10.86
N PRO A 9 -19.21 -9.40 -10.01
CA PRO A 9 -19.22 -9.27 -8.54
C PRO A 9 -18.56 -8.01 -7.98
N TYR A 10 -17.59 -7.43 -8.71
CA TYR A 10 -16.88 -6.21 -8.31
C TYR A 10 -17.62 -4.90 -8.63
N ARG A 11 -18.85 -4.96 -9.19
CA ARG A 11 -19.71 -3.76 -9.35
C ARG A 11 -20.54 -3.46 -8.10
N SER A 12 -20.83 -4.48 -7.28
CA SER A 12 -21.54 -4.32 -6.02
C SER A 12 -20.60 -3.83 -4.92
N VAL A 13 -21.14 -3.16 -3.91
CA VAL A 13 -20.38 -2.80 -2.71
C VAL A 13 -19.96 -4.08 -1.99
N HIS A 14 -18.68 -4.17 -1.67
CA HIS A 14 -18.05 -5.27 -0.95
C HIS A 14 -16.75 -4.76 -0.30
N GLY A 15 -16.08 -5.63 0.46
CA GLY A 15 -14.82 -5.29 1.10
C GLY A 15 -13.91 -6.51 1.27
N HIS A 16 -12.68 -6.24 1.69
CA HIS A 16 -11.68 -7.27 1.99
C HIS A 16 -10.86 -6.86 3.21
N SER A 17 -10.35 -7.85 3.94
CA SER A 17 -9.24 -7.64 4.85
C SER A 17 -7.96 -7.51 4.02
N PHE A 18 -7.52 -6.28 3.78
CA PHE A 18 -6.29 -6.00 3.07
C PHE A 18 -5.07 -6.15 3.98
N ARG A 19 -3.92 -6.51 3.39
CA ARG A 19 -2.61 -6.42 4.03
C ARG A 19 -1.73 -5.48 3.23
N LEU A 20 -1.20 -4.44 3.88
CA LEU A 20 -0.19 -3.53 3.34
C LEU A 20 1.19 -3.95 3.84
N GLU A 21 2.15 -4.03 2.93
CA GLU A 21 3.56 -4.28 3.24
C GLU A 21 4.43 -3.22 2.57
N ALA A 22 5.45 -2.73 3.28
CA ALA A 22 6.50 -1.88 2.73
C ALA A 22 7.85 -2.57 2.88
N THR A 23 8.67 -2.48 1.83
CA THR A 23 10.09 -2.87 1.88
C THR A 23 10.94 -1.61 1.80
N VAL A 24 11.86 -1.45 2.74
CA VAL A 24 12.90 -0.41 2.70
C VAL A 24 14.24 -1.02 2.30
N ALA A 25 15.04 -0.26 1.56
CA ALA A 25 16.41 -0.61 1.21
C ALA A 25 17.29 0.62 1.44
N GLY A 26 18.53 0.41 1.85
CA GLY A 26 19.45 1.52 2.16
C GLY A 26 20.85 1.00 2.47
N VAL A 27 21.79 1.92 2.62
CA VAL A 27 23.13 1.60 3.12
C VAL A 27 23.09 1.75 4.64
N VAL A 28 23.62 0.74 5.35
CA VAL A 28 23.76 0.80 6.81
C VAL A 28 24.74 1.91 7.17
N LYS A 29 24.34 2.82 8.06
CA LYS A 29 25.19 3.94 8.49
C LYS A 29 26.34 3.43 9.37
N PRO A 30 27.50 4.12 9.40
CA PRO A 30 28.58 3.77 10.31
C PRO A 30 28.11 3.70 11.76
N GLY A 31 28.39 2.58 12.43
CA GLY A 31 27.99 2.33 13.83
C GLY A 31 26.59 1.71 14.00
N GLU A 32 25.81 1.57 12.93
CA GLU A 32 24.50 0.91 12.96
C GLU A 32 24.57 -0.54 12.46
N GLN A 33 23.53 -1.32 12.75
CA GLN A 33 23.35 -2.71 12.26
C GLN A 33 22.00 -2.90 11.56
N TRP A 34 21.38 -1.81 11.11
CA TRP A 34 20.06 -1.77 10.47
C TRP A 34 20.04 -0.75 9.33
N VAL A 35 19.03 -0.84 8.46
CA VAL A 35 18.84 0.10 7.33
C VAL A 35 17.83 1.21 7.63
N GLU A 36 16.93 0.98 8.58
CA GLU A 36 15.87 1.89 9.02
C GLU A 36 15.44 1.49 10.43
N ASP A 37 14.97 2.45 11.22
CA ASP A 37 14.39 2.18 12.54
C ASP A 37 13.00 1.56 12.37
N PHE A 38 12.81 0.34 12.88
CA PHE A 38 11.53 -0.36 12.80
C PHE A 38 10.39 0.38 13.52
N SER A 39 10.68 1.18 14.54
CA SER A 39 9.69 2.00 15.24
C SER A 39 9.16 3.10 14.32
N HIS A 40 10.05 3.75 13.55
CA HIS A 40 9.68 4.74 12.55
C HIS A 40 8.94 4.11 11.36
N LEU A 41 9.40 2.96 10.88
CA LEU A 41 8.74 2.19 9.82
C LEU A 41 7.32 1.77 10.24
N THR A 42 7.16 1.26 11.47
CA THR A 42 5.86 0.83 12.02
C THR A 42 4.90 2.02 12.13
N ALA A 43 5.35 3.12 12.75
CA ALA A 43 4.52 4.32 12.88
C ALA A 43 4.08 4.88 11.52
N THR A 44 4.97 4.85 10.53
CA THR A 44 4.65 5.29 9.17
C THR A 44 3.62 4.38 8.50
N LEU A 45 3.80 3.05 8.61
CA LEU A 45 2.85 2.07 8.08
C LEU A 45 1.47 2.20 8.72
N GLU A 46 1.41 2.35 10.04
CA GLU A 46 0.17 2.55 10.78
C GLU A 46 -0.53 3.84 10.37
N ALA A 47 0.21 4.94 10.22
CA ALA A 47 -0.34 6.22 9.78
C ALA A 47 -0.92 6.16 8.35
N THR A 48 -0.26 5.44 7.43
CA THR A 48 -0.80 5.21 6.09
C THR A 48 -2.01 4.26 6.13
N ALA A 49 -1.94 3.17 6.90
CA ALA A 49 -3.03 2.21 7.02
C ALA A 49 -4.29 2.84 7.63
N ALA A 50 -4.16 3.70 8.64
CA ALA A 50 -5.28 4.39 9.30
C ALA A 50 -6.09 5.30 8.35
N LYS A 51 -5.50 5.76 7.26
CA LYS A 51 -6.21 6.53 6.21
C LYS A 51 -7.13 5.65 5.37
N LEU A 52 -6.86 4.35 5.32
CA LEU A 52 -7.59 3.36 4.52
C LEU A 52 -8.51 2.46 5.36
N ASP A 53 -8.13 2.21 6.61
CA ASP A 53 -8.81 1.26 7.49
C ASP A 53 -10.23 1.72 7.85
N HIS A 54 -11.19 0.79 7.79
CA HIS A 54 -12.61 1.05 8.00
C HIS A 54 -13.19 2.22 7.17
N LYS A 55 -12.66 2.46 5.96
CA LYS A 55 -13.16 3.46 5.01
C LYS A 55 -13.75 2.85 3.75
N LEU A 56 -14.65 3.58 3.10
CA LEU A 56 -15.03 3.30 1.72
C LEU A 56 -13.93 3.85 0.79
N LEU A 57 -13.09 2.96 0.26
CA LEU A 57 -11.91 3.37 -0.53
C LEU A 57 -12.26 4.24 -1.74
N ASN A 58 -13.45 4.05 -2.32
CA ASN A 58 -13.93 4.84 -3.46
C ASN A 58 -14.11 6.34 -3.16
N GLU A 59 -14.20 6.72 -1.89
CA GLU A 59 -14.33 8.13 -1.45
C GLU A 59 -12.98 8.78 -1.15
N ILE A 60 -11.89 8.01 -1.20
CA ILE A 60 -10.53 8.51 -0.98
C ILE A 60 -9.99 9.03 -2.31
N GLU A 61 -9.51 10.27 -2.32
CA GLU A 61 -8.91 10.90 -3.50
C GLU A 61 -7.79 10.01 -4.10
N GLY A 62 -7.90 9.72 -5.40
CA GLY A 62 -6.99 8.82 -6.13
C GLY A 62 -7.40 7.34 -6.12
N LEU A 63 -8.36 6.94 -5.29
CA LEU A 63 -8.85 5.55 -5.12
C LEU A 63 -10.30 5.35 -5.55
N GLU A 64 -10.83 6.20 -6.42
CA GLU A 64 -12.21 6.12 -6.95
C GLU A 64 -12.48 4.76 -7.63
N VAL A 65 -11.42 4.11 -8.12
CA VAL A 65 -11.37 2.72 -8.57
C VAL A 65 -10.26 1.99 -7.81
N PRO A 66 -10.55 1.36 -6.65
CA PRO A 66 -9.52 0.86 -5.74
C PRO A 66 -9.07 -0.56 -6.12
N THR A 67 -8.42 -0.71 -7.27
CA THR A 67 -7.72 -1.98 -7.61
C THR A 67 -6.47 -2.14 -6.75
N LEU A 68 -5.93 -3.35 -6.64
CA LEU A 68 -4.71 -3.59 -5.85
C LEU A 68 -3.53 -2.74 -6.37
N GLU A 69 -3.40 -2.58 -7.69
CA GLU A 69 -2.40 -1.75 -8.34
C GLU A 69 -2.53 -0.28 -7.94
N ARG A 70 -3.76 0.25 -7.91
CA ARG A 70 -4.02 1.65 -7.54
C ARG A 70 -3.82 1.90 -6.05
N ILE A 71 -4.17 0.94 -5.20
CA ILE A 71 -3.86 1.01 -3.76
C ILE A 71 -2.35 0.98 -3.54
N CYS A 72 -1.58 0.14 -4.28
CA CYS A 72 -0.12 0.15 -4.22
C CYS A 72 0.47 1.52 -4.60
N LEU A 73 0.00 2.12 -5.70
CA LEU A 73 0.45 3.45 -6.13
C LEU A 73 0.13 4.54 -5.10
N TRP A 74 -1.09 4.53 -4.56
CA TRP A 74 -1.53 5.47 -3.54
C TRP A 74 -0.70 5.33 -2.25
N ALA A 75 -0.52 4.10 -1.76
CA ALA A 75 0.26 3.83 -0.56
C ALA A 75 1.74 4.19 -0.76
N ALA A 76 2.32 3.92 -1.94
CA ALA A 76 3.69 4.33 -2.24
C ALA A 76 3.87 5.85 -2.24
N ALA A 77 2.91 6.60 -2.80
CA ALA A 77 2.94 8.06 -2.78
C ALA A 77 2.83 8.63 -1.36
N ASP A 78 2.06 7.99 -0.47
CA ASP A 78 1.93 8.42 0.92
C ASP A 78 3.16 8.05 1.76
N LEU A 79 3.59 6.78 1.71
CA LEU A 79 4.76 6.26 2.43
C LEU A 79 6.06 6.95 2.00
N GLY A 80 6.21 7.26 0.70
CA GLY A 80 7.40 7.90 0.15
C GLY A 80 7.67 9.32 0.69
N LYS A 81 6.70 9.96 1.34
CA LYS A 81 6.88 11.28 1.97
C LYS A 81 7.80 11.22 3.19
N THR A 82 7.83 10.09 3.89
CA THR A 82 8.58 9.93 5.15
C THR A 82 9.57 8.77 5.11
N LEU A 83 9.46 7.86 4.12
CA LEU A 83 10.38 6.73 3.93
C LEU A 83 11.23 6.93 2.66
N PRO A 84 12.35 7.68 2.71
CA PRO A 84 13.23 7.86 1.56
C PRO A 84 13.87 6.54 1.09
N GLY A 85 13.98 5.55 1.97
CA GLY A 85 14.45 4.20 1.65
C GLY A 85 13.41 3.28 1.03
N LEU A 86 12.17 3.73 0.77
CA LEU A 86 11.10 2.89 0.25
C LEU A 86 11.48 2.28 -1.10
N ALA A 87 11.50 0.95 -1.17
CA ALA A 87 11.90 0.21 -2.35
C ALA A 87 10.72 -0.54 -3.00
N ARG A 88 9.80 -1.06 -2.18
CA ARG A 88 8.63 -1.81 -2.67
C ARG A 88 7.43 -1.54 -1.78
N VAL A 89 6.25 -1.56 -2.39
CA VAL A 89 4.96 -1.56 -1.70
C VAL A 89 4.13 -2.71 -2.24
N ALA A 90 3.51 -3.49 -1.35
CA ALA A 90 2.62 -4.55 -1.74
C ALA A 90 1.29 -4.48 -0.98
N VAL A 91 0.21 -4.80 -1.69
CA VAL A 91 -1.13 -4.90 -1.14
C VAL A 91 -1.70 -6.26 -1.50
N ALA A 92 -2.20 -6.97 -0.50
CA ALA A 92 -2.74 -8.31 -0.66
C ALA A 92 -4.16 -8.44 -0.13
N ARG A 93 -4.89 -9.43 -0.68
CA ARG A 93 -6.16 -9.96 -0.16
C ARG A 93 -5.92 -11.41 0.26
N PRO A 94 -5.48 -11.67 1.50
CA PRO A 94 -5.09 -13.02 1.91
C PRO A 94 -6.21 -14.06 1.76
N SER A 95 -7.47 -13.69 1.99
CA SER A 95 -8.62 -14.60 1.83
C SER A 95 -8.83 -15.10 0.39
N LEU A 96 -8.24 -14.42 -0.60
CA LEU A 96 -8.33 -14.77 -2.02
C LEU A 96 -6.99 -15.26 -2.61
N ASN A 97 -5.92 -15.31 -1.81
CA ASN A 97 -4.55 -15.60 -2.26
C ASN A 97 -4.05 -14.67 -3.37
N GLU A 98 -4.49 -13.41 -3.36
CA GLU A 98 -4.10 -12.41 -4.37
C GLU A 98 -3.17 -11.35 -3.76
N ARG A 99 -2.18 -10.91 -4.54
CA ARG A 99 -1.22 -9.87 -4.17
C ARG A 99 -0.85 -9.04 -5.39
N CYS A 100 -0.77 -7.73 -5.21
CA CYS A 100 -0.09 -6.84 -6.13
C CYS A 100 1.16 -6.29 -5.47
N GLU A 101 2.21 -6.09 -6.25
CA GLU A 101 3.47 -5.54 -5.79
C GLU A 101 4.00 -4.49 -6.76
N LEU A 102 4.28 -3.30 -6.21
CA LEU A 102 4.90 -2.19 -6.90
C LEU A 102 6.37 -2.09 -6.49
N VAL A 103 7.26 -2.23 -7.47
CA VAL A 103 8.70 -2.02 -7.29
C VAL A 103 9.05 -0.59 -7.70
N LEU A 104 9.65 0.18 -6.81
CA LEU A 104 10.04 1.56 -7.07
C LEU A 104 11.44 1.59 -7.68
N LYS A 105 11.57 2.24 -8.83
CA LYS A 105 12.88 2.49 -9.44
C LYS A 105 13.58 3.58 -8.62
N ARG A 106 14.78 3.28 -8.12
CA ARG A 106 15.64 4.29 -7.51
C ARG A 106 16.21 5.15 -8.65
N VAL A 107 16.00 6.45 -8.58
CA VAL A 107 16.70 7.44 -9.41
C VAL A 107 18.01 7.80 -8.72
#